data_AF-G8TA92-F1
#
_entry.id   AF-G8TA92-F1
#
_cell.length_a   1.000
_cell.length_b   1.000
_cell.length_c   1.000
_cell.angle_alpha   90.00
_cell.angle_beta   90.00
_cell.angle_gamma   90.00
#
_symmetry.space_group_name_H-M   'P 1'
#
loop_
_entity.id
_entity.type
_entity.pdbx_description
1 polymer ?
#
loop_
_entity_poly.entity_id
_entity_poly.type
_entity_poly.pdbx_seq_one_letter_code
_entity_poly.pdbx_strand_id
1 'polypeptide(L)' 'MPSQSIFFDLLNNSRIEQVPVNIFLTNHLISGIVANLNNDTVELRIDGVKRCIVALDRIEAISIA' A
#
# COMPACT_ATOMS: atom_id res chain seq x y z
N MET A 1 -19.42 -4.07 10.45
CA MET A 1 -18.21 -4.24 9.63
C MET A 1 -17.47 -2.93 9.68
N PRO A 2 -16.26 -2.83 10.26
CA PRO A 2 -15.57 -1.56 10.25
C PRO A 2 -15.30 -1.23 8.78
N SER A 3 -15.66 -0.01 8.42
CA SER A 3 -15.47 0.65 7.14
C SER A 3 -14.29 0.08 6.36
N GLN A 4 -14.52 -0.35 5.11
CA GLN A 4 -13.44 -0.39 4.12
C GLN A 4 -12.74 0.96 4.21
N SER A 5 -11.55 0.96 4.79
CA SER A 5 -10.81 2.18 5.08
C SER A 5 -10.57 2.89 3.75
N ILE A 6 -10.65 4.22 3.70
CA ILE A 6 -10.34 5.02 2.50
C ILE A 6 -8.99 4.61 1.89
N PHE A 7 -8.07 4.10 2.72
CA PHE A 7 -6.81 3.51 2.28
C PHE A 7 -6.96 2.27 1.40
N PHE A 8 -7.93 1.40 1.66
CA PHE A 8 -8.17 0.20 0.87
C PHE A 8 -8.56 0.54 -0.56
N ASP A 9 -9.51 1.45 -0.75
CA ASP A 9 -9.95 1.86 -2.08
C ASP A 9 -8.83 2.56 -2.84
N LEU A 10 -8.06 3.42 -2.17
CA LEU A 10 -6.91 4.10 -2.77
C LEU A 10 -5.81 3.11 -3.20
N LEU A 11 -5.47 2.13 -2.35
CA LEU A 11 -4.50 1.09 -2.68
C LEU A 11 -5.00 0.17 -3.79
N ASN A 12 -6.30 -0.15 -3.83
CA ASN A 12 -6.87 -0.96 -4.89
C ASN A 12 -6.87 -0.22 -6.23
N ASN A 13 -7.19 1.08 -6.24
CA ASN A 13 -7.12 1.90 -7.45
C ASN A 13 -5.68 2.00 -7.96
N SER A 14 -4.72 2.32 -7.08
CA SER A 14 -3.28 2.31 -7.42
C SER A 14 -2.82 0.97 -7.97
N ARG A 15 -3.30 -0.16 -7.41
CA ARG A 15 -3.01 -1.51 -7.92
C ARG A 15 -3.52 -1.70 -9.34
N ILE A 16 -4.76 -1.32 -9.63
CA ILE A 16 -5.36 -1.48 -10.96
C ILE A 16 -4.63 -0.62 -11.99
N GLU A 17 -4.33 0.62 -11.63
CA GLU A 17 -3.68 1.59 -12.53
C GLU A 17 -2.15 1.41 -12.61
N GLN A 18 -1.58 0.54 -11.78
CA GLN A 18 -0.14 0.33 -11.63
C GLN A 18 0.63 1.63 -11.29
N VAL A 19 -0.02 2.56 -10.60
CA VAL A 19 0.57 3.83 -10.17
C VAL A 19 1.36 3.61 -8.87
N PRO A 20 2.61 4.09 -8.77
CA PRO A 20 3.40 3.95 -7.55
C PRO A 20 2.79 4.72 -6.37
N VAL A 21 2.98 4.18 -5.17
CA VAL A 21 2.55 4.79 -3.90
C VAL A 21 3.71 4.87 -2.93
N ASN A 22 3.62 5.85 -2.04
CA ASN A 22 4.45 5.95 -0.86
C ASN A 22 3.61 5.61 0.37
N ILE A 23 4.02 4.58 1.10
CA ILE A 23 3.40 4.18 2.37
C ILE A 23 4.26 4.70 3.52
N PHE A 24 3.63 5.48 4.39
CA PHE A 24 4.24 6.04 5.59
C PHE A 24 3.88 5.16 6.79
N LEU A 25 4.91 4.71 7.47
CA LEU A 25 4.88 3.99 8.74
C LEU A 25 5.63 4.83 9.78
N THR A 26 5.42 4.56 11.07
CA THR A 26 5.95 5.36 12.20
C THR A 26 7.40 5.82 12.05
N ASN A 27 8.29 4.97 11.52
CA ASN A 27 9.71 5.32 11.33
C ASN A 27 10.24 4.98 9.93
N HIS A 28 9.36 4.66 8.97
CA HIS A 28 9.78 4.16 7.67
C HIS A 28 8.88 4.66 6.54
N LEU A 29 9.51 4.96 5.41
CA LEU A 29 8.85 5.21 4.13
C LEU A 29 9.10 4.01 3.23
N ILE A 30 8.04 3.49 2.61
CA ILE A 30 8.15 2.44 1.61
C ILE A 30 7.51 2.92 0.32
N SER A 31 8.30 3.01 -0.74
CA SER A 31 7.85 3.42 -2.07
C SER A 31 7.81 2.22 -3.00
N GLY A 32 6.71 2.03 -3.73
CA GLY A 32 6.57 0.92 -4.65
C GLY A 32 5.20 0.86 -5.34
N ILE A 33 4.99 -0.18 -6.14
CA ILE A 33 3.72 -0.43 -6.82
C ILE A 33 2.95 -1.50 -6.04
N VAL A 34 1.66 -1.28 -5.79
CA VAL A 34 0.80 -2.30 -5.16
C VAL A 34 0.69 -3.50 -6.09
N ALA A 35 1.21 -4.64 -5.65
CA ALA A 35 1.14 -5.91 -6.37
C ALA A 35 -0.10 -6.70 -5.95
N ASN A 36 -0.41 -6.70 -4.66
CA ASN A 36 -1.57 -7.38 -4.10
C ASN A 36 -2.15 -6.63 -2.89
N LEU A 37 -3.44 -6.80 -2.65
CA LEU A 37 -4.15 -6.18 -1.54
C LEU A 37 -5.20 -7.15 -0.99
N ASN A 38 -5.09 -7.46 0.29
CA ASN A 38 -6.03 -8.28 1.04
C ASN A 38 -6.63 -7.46 2.19
N ASN A 39 -7.55 -8.06 2.96
CA ASN A 39 -8.27 -7.35 4.02
C ASN A 39 -7.36 -6.78 5.13
N ASP A 40 -6.19 -7.37 5.36
CA ASP A 40 -5.30 -6.99 6.48
C ASP A 40 -3.91 -6.50 6.02
N THR A 41 -3.54 -6.74 4.76
CA THR A 41 -2.17 -6.49 4.28
C THR A 41 -2.15 -5.97 2.85
N VAL A 42 -1.14 -5.17 2.56
CA VAL A 42 -0.77 -4.77 1.19
C VAL A 42 0.62 -5.29 0.85
N GLU A 43 0.77 -5.82 -0.36
CA GLU A 43 2.05 -6.24 -0.93
C GLU A 43 2.52 -5.20 -1.95
N LEU A 44 3.70 -4.64 -1.75
CA LEU A 44 4.36 -3.71 -2.65
C LEU A 44 5.50 -4.40 -3.39
N ARG A 45 5.61 -4.13 -4.69
CA ARG A 45 6.80 -4.41 -5.49
C ARG A 45 7.70 -3.17 -5.50
N ILE A 46 8.93 -3.33 -5.02
CA ILE A 46 9.94 -2.28 -4.89
C ILE A 46 11.08 -2.58 -5.86
N ASP A 47 11.52 -1.57 -6.61
CA ASP A 47 12.64 -1.65 -7.57
C ASP A 47 12.54 -2.84 -8.55
N GLY A 48 11.32 -3.25 -8.91
CA GLY A 48 11.03 -4.34 -9.84
C GLY A 48 11.30 -5.77 -9.34
N VAL A 49 12.12 -5.96 -8.31
CA VAL A 49 12.59 -7.30 -7.88
C VAL A 49 12.23 -7.62 -6.42
N LYS A 50 12.17 -6.60 -5.55
CA LYS A 50 11.90 -6.79 -4.12
C LYS A 50 10.40 -6.75 -3.86
N ARG A 51 9.97 -7.49 -2.86
CA ARG A 51 8.59 -7.46 -2.36
C ARG A 51 8.57 -7.11 -0.89
N CYS A 52 7.61 -6.30 -0.49
CA CYS A 52 7.41 -5.90 0.89
C CYS A 52 5.94 -6.07 1.24
N ILE A 53 5.65 -6.69 2.38
CA ILE A 53 4.30 -6.86 2.90
C ILE A 53 4.14 -5.94 4.10
N VAL A 54 3.10 -5.13 4.07
CA VAL A 54 2.78 -4.15 5.11
C VAL A 54 1.37 -4.44 5.64
N ALA A 55 1.23 -4.50 6.97
CA ALA A 55 -0.07 -4.63 7.60
C ALA A 55 -0.81 -3.28 7.54
N LEU A 56 -2.08 -3.31 7.14
CA LEU A 56 -2.87 -2.09 6.89
C LEU A 56 -3.09 -1.28 8.18
N ASP A 57 -3.16 -1.95 9.34
CA ASP A 57 -3.30 -1.33 10.66
C ASP A 57 -2.06 -0.54 11.11
N ARG A 58 -0.91 -0.72 10.43
CA ARG A 58 0.34 0.01 10.69
C ARG A 58 0.55 1.22 9.77
N ILE A 59 -0.31 1.40 8.77
CA ILE A 59 -0.19 2.50 7.82
C ILE A 59 -0.70 3.78 8.46
N GLU A 60 0.16 4.80 8.51
CA GLU A 60 -0.19 6.12 9.04
C GLU A 60 -0.70 7.05 7.95
N ALA A 61 -0.12 6.97 6.75
CA ALA A 61 -0.54 7.74 5.59
C ALA A 61 -0.12 7.08 4.28
N ILE A 62 -0.78 7.48 3.18
CA ILE A 62 -0.45 7.06 1.82
C ILE A 62 -0.42 8.29 0.92
N SER A 63 0.60 8.42 0.08
CA SER A 63 0.62 9.39 -1.02
C SER A 63 0.75 8.68 -2.37
N ILE A 64 0.15 9.25 -3.40
CA ILE A 64 0.36 8.84 -4.79
C ILE A 64 1.61 9.57 -5.28
N ALA A 65 2.52 8.85 -5.94
CA ALA A 65 3.77 9.40 -6.48
C ALA A 65 3.60 9.95 -7.90
#